data_AF-A0A9E7PMD7-F1
#
_entry.id   AF-A0A9E7PMD7-F1
#
_cell.length_a   1.000
_cell.length_b   1.000
_cell.length_c   1.000
_cell.angle_alpha   90.00
_cell.angle_beta   90.00
_cell.angle_gamma   90.00
#
_symmetry.space_group_name_H-M   'P 1'
#
loop_
_entity.id
_entity.type
_entity.pdbx_description
1 polymer ?
#
loop_
_entity_poly.entity_id
_entity_poly.type
_entity_poly.pdbx_seq_one_letter_code
_entity_poly.pdbx_strand_id
1 'polypeptide(L)'
;MVEFEVIINKSGINSIEAPEEVDLENGENIVLNLVNNGTPLHLTVSAVNGRKFTPFLHENLFLENKVILKIPVMSDAPKGTFRIEIITGYGTVRYGIAINVTDRAIEIPEEIEEIPEPEDHTALYMKAGFTALIGAGWVLYIFGLYAPGVVPGIIPIILITAAAYIGWQYRP
;
A
#
# COMPACT_ATOMS: atom_id res chain seq x y z
N MET A 1 14.17 8.47 6.17
CA MET A 1 14.26 9.56 7.17
C MET A 1 15.58 10.23 6.94
N VAL A 2 15.58 11.55 6.77
CA VAL A 2 16.79 12.32 6.45
C VAL A 2 17.18 13.17 7.65
N GLU A 3 18.45 13.06 8.06
CA GLU A 3 19.00 13.75 9.22
C GLU A 3 20.20 14.59 8.82
N PHE A 4 20.26 15.83 9.29
CA PHE A 4 21.41 16.70 9.09
C PHE A 4 21.60 17.65 10.27
N GLU A 5 22.82 18.20 10.36
CA GLU A 5 23.24 19.07 11.43
C GLU A 5 23.35 20.52 10.96
N VAL A 6 22.93 21.43 11.83
CA VAL A 6 23.12 22.86 11.68
C VAL A 6 23.87 23.37 12.88
N ILE A 7 25.07 23.87 12.61
CA ILE A 7 25.99 24.37 13.63
C ILE A 7 25.85 25.88 13.71
N ILE A 8 25.57 26.37 14.91
CA ILE A 8 25.39 27.79 15.20
C ILE A 8 26.57 28.28 16.06
N ASN A 9 26.99 29.52 15.83
CA ASN A 9 28.08 30.20 16.54
C ASN A 9 29.47 29.58 16.39
N LYS A 10 29.72 28.76 15.35
CA LYS A 10 31.03 28.14 15.14
C LYS A 10 32.07 29.10 14.54
N SER A 11 31.66 29.92 13.59
CA SER A 11 32.50 30.85 12.83
C SER A 11 32.40 32.31 13.32
N GLY A 12 31.41 32.64 14.15
CA GLY A 12 31.20 33.97 14.71
C GLY A 12 29.86 34.09 15.44
N ILE A 13 29.58 35.24 16.06
CA ILE A 13 28.32 35.48 16.77
C ILE A 13 27.16 35.43 15.77
N ASN A 14 26.15 34.62 16.07
CA ASN A 14 24.98 34.31 15.23
C ASN A 14 25.31 33.64 13.88
N SER A 15 26.54 33.13 13.67
CA SER A 15 26.86 32.43 12.43
C SER A 15 26.10 31.11 12.33
N ILE A 16 25.73 30.73 11.10
CA ILE A 16 24.98 29.50 10.80
C ILE A 16 25.75 28.73 9.73
N GLU A 17 26.11 27.48 10.04
CA GLU A 17 26.72 26.53 9.13
C GLU A 17 25.76 25.35 8.96
N ALA A 18 25.28 25.15 7.73
CA ALA A 18 24.30 24.13 7.38
C ALA A 18 24.55 23.67 5.93
N PRO A 19 24.02 22.51 5.52
CA PRO A 19 23.97 22.14 4.11
C PRO A 19 23.13 23.14 3.31
N GLU A 20 23.51 23.38 2.05
CA GLU A 20 22.75 24.24 1.15
C GLU A 20 21.46 23.56 0.65
N GLU A 21 21.57 22.26 0.34
CA GLU A 21 20.50 21.44 -0.22
C GLU A 21 20.42 20.07 0.45
N VAL A 22 19.21 19.54 0.56
CA VAL A 22 18.92 18.22 1.11
C VAL A 22 17.84 17.56 0.27
N ASP A 23 18.13 16.36 -0.24
CA ASP A 23 17.18 15.54 -0.98
C ASP A 23 16.44 14.57 -0.04
N LEU A 24 15.13 14.41 -0.25
CA LEU A 24 14.30 13.45 0.50
C LEU A 24 13.13 12.94 -0.34
N GLU A 25 12.61 11.79 0.04
CA GLU A 25 11.42 11.22 -0.58
C GLU A 25 10.13 11.70 0.10
N ASN A 26 9.03 11.78 -0.64
CA ASN A 26 7.74 12.10 -0.06
C ASN A 26 7.33 11.10 1.05
N GLY A 27 6.76 11.63 2.14
CA GLY A 27 6.41 10.85 3.33
C GLY A 27 7.56 10.59 4.31
N GLU A 28 8.78 11.05 4.03
CA GLU A 28 9.87 10.98 4.99
C GLU A 28 9.83 12.11 6.03
N ASN A 29 10.47 11.90 7.17
CA ASN A 29 10.68 12.95 8.17
C ASN A 29 12.07 13.55 8.03
N ILE A 30 12.16 14.86 8.20
CA ILE A 30 13.41 15.60 8.35
C ILE A 30 13.75 15.70 9.84
N VAL A 31 14.98 15.36 10.19
CA VAL A 31 15.52 15.53 11.54
C VAL A 31 16.62 16.59 11.51
N LEU A 32 16.31 17.75 12.06
CA LEU A 32 17.20 18.90 12.15
C LEU A 32 17.90 18.90 13.51
N ASN A 33 19.21 18.64 13.52
CA ASN A 33 20.04 18.76 14.71
C ASN A 33 20.62 20.17 14.80
N LEU A 34 20.06 21.00 15.66
CA LEU A 34 20.58 22.33 15.96
C LEU A 34 21.62 22.22 17.06
N VAL A 35 22.87 22.60 16.79
CA VAL A 35 23.97 22.56 17.76
C VAL A 35 24.57 23.95 17.92
N ASN A 36 24.64 24.44 19.16
CA ASN A 36 25.21 25.74 19.48
C ASN A 36 26.61 25.57 20.10
N ASN A 37 27.59 26.27 19.51
CA ASN A 37 28.98 26.30 19.99
C ASN A 37 29.34 27.62 20.70
N GLY A 38 28.36 28.47 21.00
CA GLY A 38 28.58 29.77 21.61
C GLY A 38 27.57 30.09 22.71
N THR A 39 27.24 31.37 22.86
CA THR A 39 26.26 31.84 23.86
C THR A 39 24.85 31.35 23.51
N PRO A 40 24.02 31.00 24.50
CA PRO A 40 22.61 30.68 24.26
C PRO A 40 21.88 31.76 23.46
N LEU A 41 21.01 31.36 22.54
CA LEU A 41 20.26 32.29 21.69
C LEU A 41 18.84 31.83 21.39
N HIS A 42 17.98 32.79 21.05
CA HIS A 42 16.69 32.53 20.44
C HIS A 42 16.82 32.46 18.92
N LEU A 43 16.23 31.44 18.33
CA LEU A 43 16.19 31.24 16.89
C LEU A 43 14.77 30.90 16.44
N THR A 44 14.47 31.24 15.19
CA THR A 44 13.23 30.87 14.53
C THR A 44 13.55 29.94 13.38
N VAL A 45 12.90 28.77 13.35
CA VAL A 45 12.90 27.89 12.19
C VAL A 45 11.57 28.05 11.48
N SER A 46 11.58 28.24 10.16
CA SER A 46 10.36 28.40 9.37
C SER A 46 10.44 27.71 8.02
N ALA A 47 9.33 27.13 7.57
CA ALA A 47 9.22 26.57 6.23
C ALA A 47 8.64 27.60 5.25
N VAL A 48 9.45 28.03 4.29
CA VAL A 48 9.04 28.94 3.22
C VAL A 48 8.57 28.13 2.02
N ASN A 49 7.39 28.49 1.51
CA ASN A 49 6.68 27.75 0.46
C ASN A 49 6.42 26.26 0.81
N GLY A 50 6.50 25.91 2.10
CA GLY A 50 6.39 24.55 2.59
C GLY A 50 4.97 24.00 2.72
N ARG A 51 3.92 24.82 2.61
CA ARG A 51 2.52 24.41 2.88
C ARG A 51 2.02 23.20 2.08
N LYS A 52 2.60 22.97 0.89
CA LYS A 52 2.26 21.83 0.03
C LYS A 52 3.06 20.57 0.35
N PHE A 53 4.11 20.68 1.17
CA PHE A 53 5.07 19.63 1.46
C PHE A 53 5.04 19.20 2.93
N THR A 54 4.84 20.14 3.85
CA THR A 54 4.88 19.90 5.30
C THR A 54 3.79 20.72 6.02
N PRO A 55 3.19 20.17 7.09
CA PRO A 55 2.33 20.95 7.99
C PRO A 55 3.12 21.90 8.88
N PHE A 56 4.45 21.75 8.98
CA PHE A 56 5.31 22.63 9.74
C PHE A 56 5.39 24.01 9.06
N LEU A 57 5.12 25.07 9.82
CA LEU A 57 5.16 26.45 9.30
C LEU A 57 6.30 27.24 9.93
N HIS A 58 6.32 27.30 11.26
CA HIS A 58 7.37 27.97 12.01
C HIS A 58 7.41 27.48 13.46
N GLU A 59 8.57 27.62 14.09
CA GLU A 59 8.77 27.36 15.51
C GLU A 59 9.87 28.26 16.05
N ASN A 60 9.65 28.83 17.24
CA ASN A 60 10.63 29.65 17.94
C ASN A 60 11.28 28.80 19.03
N LEU A 61 12.60 28.68 18.97
CA LEU A 61 13.38 27.80 19.83
C LEU A 61 14.36 28.63 20.66
N PHE A 62 14.57 28.20 21.90
CA PHE A 62 15.69 28.65 22.71
C PHE A 62 16.76 27.57 22.70
N LEU A 63 17.95 27.91 22.18
CA LEU A 63 19.04 26.98 21.98
C LEU A 63 20.18 27.27 22.96
N GLU A 64 20.30 26.44 23.99
CA GLU A 64 21.45 26.45 24.89
C GLU A 64 22.63 25.65 24.30
N ASN A 65 22.44 24.33 24.14
CA ASN A 65 23.47 23.42 23.64
C ASN A 65 23.02 22.71 22.36
N LYS A 66 22.00 21.84 22.46
CA LYS A 66 21.48 21.06 21.34
C LYS A 66 19.96 20.96 21.38
N VAL A 67 19.32 21.09 20.23
CA VAL A 67 17.89 20.85 20.04
C VAL A 67 17.70 19.98 18.81
N ILE A 68 16.77 19.02 18.90
CA ILE A 68 16.39 18.16 17.78
C ILE A 68 14.98 18.54 17.37
N LEU A 69 14.82 19.03 16.14
CA LEU A 69 13.53 19.38 15.57
C LEU A 69 13.16 18.35 14.50
N LYS A 70 11.97 17.77 14.62
CA LYS A 70 11.43 16.80 13.64
C LYS A 70 10.37 17.48 12.80
N ILE A 71 10.62 17.59 11.50
CA ILE A 71 9.71 18.21 10.53
C ILE A 71 9.14 17.10 9.63
N PRO A 72 7.84 16.78 9.72
CA PRO A 72 7.25 15.76 8.87
C PRO A 72 7.04 16.28 7.46
N VAL A 73 7.36 15.48 6.44
CA VAL A 73 6.95 15.73 5.05
C VAL A 73 5.74 14.83 4.75
N MET A 74 4.72 15.41 4.12
CA MET A 74 3.49 14.70 3.81
C MET A 74 3.75 13.59 2.79
N SER A 75 3.04 12.47 2.91
CA SER A 75 3.17 11.32 2.00
C SER A 75 2.65 11.61 0.60
N ASP A 76 1.70 12.54 0.48
CA ASP A 76 1.13 13.04 -0.77
C ASP A 76 1.80 14.35 -1.25
N ALA A 77 2.93 14.72 -0.64
CA ALA A 77 3.67 15.91 -1.06
C ALA A 77 4.07 15.78 -2.55
N PRO A 78 3.84 16.82 -3.37
CA PRO A 78 4.21 16.81 -4.77
C PRO A 78 5.74 16.88 -4.91
N LYS A 79 6.26 16.44 -6.04
CA LYS A 79 7.65 16.69 -6.42
C LYS A 79 7.93 18.19 -6.51
N GLY A 80 9.04 18.64 -5.93
CA GLY A 80 9.46 20.04 -5.98
C GLY A 80 10.40 20.42 -4.85
N THR A 81 10.59 21.73 -4.65
CA THR A 81 11.52 22.25 -3.65
C THR A 81 10.79 23.23 -2.72
N PHE A 82 11.04 23.11 -1.42
CA PHE A 82 10.70 24.13 -0.43
C PHE A 82 11.94 24.52 0.37
N ARG A 83 11.87 25.57 1.20
CA ARG A 83 13.03 26.01 1.99
C ARG A 83 12.74 25.94 3.48
N ILE A 84 13.71 25.44 4.24
CA ILE A 84 13.75 25.62 5.69
C ILE A 84 14.69 26.77 5.98
N GLU A 85 14.14 27.83 6.57
CA GLU A 85 14.91 28.98 6.99
C GLU A 85 15.16 28.95 8.48
N ILE A 86 16.39 29.27 8.85
CA ILE A 86 16.84 29.40 10.22
C ILE A 86 17.26 30.85 10.40
N ILE A 87 16.63 31.52 11.35
CA ILE A 87 16.78 32.94 11.61
C ILE A 87 17.32 33.11 13.02
N THR A 88 18.46 33.78 13.16
CA THR A 88 19.14 34.03 14.44
C THR A 88 19.38 35.54 14.63
N GLY A 89 19.86 35.92 15.81
CA GLY A 89 20.25 37.31 16.10
C GLY A 89 19.10 38.31 15.98
N TYR A 90 17.89 37.94 16.42
CA TYR A 90 16.68 38.78 16.30
C TYR A 90 16.33 39.18 14.86
N GLY A 91 16.59 38.31 13.89
CA GLY A 91 16.26 38.56 12.48
C GLY A 91 17.41 39.12 11.64
N THR A 92 18.59 39.28 12.22
CA THR A 92 19.76 39.84 11.51
C THR A 92 20.46 38.84 10.61
N VAL A 93 20.43 37.55 10.96
CA VAL A 93 21.05 36.49 10.17
C VAL A 93 19.97 35.49 9.77
N ARG A 94 19.89 35.20 8.47
CA ARG A 94 18.97 34.22 7.89
C ARG A 94 19.77 33.27 7.02
N TYR A 95 19.60 31.97 7.25
CA TYR A 95 20.14 30.91 6.40
C TYR A 95 18.99 30.06 5.88
N GLY A 96 18.98 29.74 4.59
CA GLY A 96 17.89 29.01 3.96
C GLY A 96 18.37 27.75 3.27
N ILE A 97 17.96 26.60 3.79
CA ILE A 97 18.27 25.26 3.28
C ILE A 97 17.20 24.88 2.26
N ALA A 98 17.59 24.49 1.05
CA ALA A 98 16.67 23.97 0.05
C ALA A 98 16.40 22.48 0.29
N ILE A 99 15.13 22.12 0.34
CA ILE A 99 14.66 20.75 0.54
C ILE A 99 14.01 20.27 -0.75
N ASN A 100 14.65 19.33 -1.42
CA ASN A 100 14.19 18.75 -2.67
C ASN A 100 13.39 17.49 -2.36
N VAL A 101 12.11 17.50 -2.70
CA VAL A 101 11.19 16.38 -2.52
C VAL A 101 11.06 15.62 -3.83
N THR A 102 11.45 14.34 -3.80
CA THR A 102 11.26 13.39 -4.90
C THR A 102 10.13 12.42 -4.58
N ASP A 103 9.51 11.87 -5.62
CA ASP A 103 8.52 10.81 -5.43
C ASP A 103 9.21 9.56 -4.88
N ARG A 104 8.62 8.96 -3.85
CA ARG A 104 9.05 7.69 -3.31
C ARG A 104 8.99 6.63 -4.40
N ALA A 105 10.07 5.89 -4.58
CA ALA A 105 10.07 4.73 -5.44
C ALA A 105 9.08 3.70 -4.87
N ILE A 106 7.95 3.51 -5.56
CA ILE A 106 7.02 2.43 -5.23
C ILE A 106 7.73 1.15 -5.69
N GLU A 107 8.25 0.38 -4.74
CA GLU A 107 8.62 -1.01 -4.98
C GLU A 107 7.33 -1.77 -5.27
N ILE A 108 6.96 -1.87 -6.55
CA ILE A 108 5.90 -2.76 -6.99
C ILE A 108 6.44 -4.18 -6.79
N PRO A 109 5.82 -5.04 -5.96
CA PRO A 109 6.24 -6.43 -5.85
C PRO A 109 6.17 -7.07 -7.24
N GLU A 110 7.30 -7.60 -7.72
CA GLU A 110 7.43 -8.20 -9.06
C GLU A 110 6.58 -9.48 -9.22
N GLU A 111 6.07 -10.04 -8.12
CA GLU A 111 5.38 -11.31 -8.11
C GLU A 111 4.01 -11.15 -7.45
N ILE A 112 3.01 -10.86 -8.29
CA ILE A 112 1.62 -11.11 -7.93
C ILE A 112 1.52 -12.64 -7.89
N GLU A 113 1.44 -13.24 -6.70
CA GLU A 113 1.14 -14.68 -6.55
C GLU A 113 -0.07 -14.99 -7.44
N GLU A 114 0.14 -15.79 -8.49
CA GLU A 114 -0.93 -16.27 -9.34
C GLU A 114 -1.92 -17.03 -8.46
N ILE A 115 -3.10 -16.47 -8.26
CA ILE A 115 -4.19 -17.16 -7.58
C ILE A 115 -4.48 -18.41 -8.42
N PRO A 116 -4.33 -19.63 -7.87
CA PRO A 116 -4.56 -20.84 -8.65
C PRO A 116 -5.99 -20.84 -9.17
N GLU A 117 -6.17 -21.01 -10.48
CA GLU A 117 -7.49 -21.13 -11.07
C GLU A 117 -8.25 -22.28 -10.39
N PRO A 118 -9.53 -22.09 -10.03
CA PRO A 118 -10.32 -23.14 -9.41
C PRO A 118 -10.42 -24.34 -10.36
N GLU A 119 -10.06 -25.53 -9.89
CA GLU A 119 -10.16 -26.76 -10.68
C GLU A 119 -11.60 -27.01 -11.14
N ASP A 120 -11.83 -27.02 -12.46
CA ASP A 120 -13.14 -27.26 -13.04
C ASP A 120 -13.50 -28.76 -12.99
N HIS A 121 -14.23 -29.14 -11.94
CA HIS A 121 -14.73 -30.50 -11.74
C HIS A 121 -16.08 -30.78 -12.45
N THR A 122 -16.61 -29.86 -13.25
CA THR A 122 -17.94 -29.97 -13.87
C THR A 122 -18.08 -31.25 -14.70
N ALA A 123 -17.05 -31.61 -15.46
CA ALA A 123 -17.05 -32.82 -16.28
C ALA A 123 -17.12 -34.12 -15.45
N LEU A 124 -16.51 -34.13 -14.26
CA LEU A 124 -16.52 -35.30 -13.36
C LEU A 124 -17.90 -35.50 -12.75
N TYR A 125 -18.51 -34.43 -12.22
CA TYR A 125 -19.85 -34.49 -11.63
C TYR A 125 -20.92 -34.88 -12.64
N MET A 126 -20.81 -34.37 -13.88
CA MET A 126 -21.77 -34.68 -14.95
C MET A 126 -21.68 -36.14 -15.40
N LYS A 127 -20.46 -36.69 -15.54
CA LYS A 127 -20.26 -38.12 -15.84
C LYS A 127 -20.80 -39.01 -14.72
N ALA A 128 -20.56 -38.65 -13.46
CA ALA A 128 -21.08 -39.38 -12.30
C ALA A 128 -22.61 -39.33 -12.21
N GLY A 129 -23.23 -38.17 -12.50
CA GLY A 129 -24.69 -38.03 -12.54
C GLY A 129 -25.34 -38.86 -13.64
N PHE A 130 -24.75 -38.86 -14.85
CA PHE A 130 -25.22 -39.68 -15.97
C PHE A 130 -25.18 -41.18 -15.66
N THR A 131 -24.07 -41.69 -15.11
CA THR A 131 -23.96 -43.12 -14.77
C THR A 131 -24.90 -43.53 -13.64
N ALA A 132 -25.09 -42.67 -12.63
CA ALA A 132 -26.03 -42.91 -11.54
C ALA A 132 -27.48 -43.01 -12.03
N LEU A 133 -27.93 -42.12 -12.93
CA LEU A 133 -29.28 -42.13 -13.49
C LEU A 133 -29.56 -43.39 -14.33
N ILE A 134 -28.60 -43.82 -15.15
CA ILE A 134 -28.72 -45.07 -15.91
C ILE A 134 -28.82 -46.26 -14.97
N GLY A 135 -27.93 -46.35 -13.97
CA GLY A 135 -27.95 -47.43 -12.99
C GLY A 135 -29.28 -47.50 -12.23
N ALA A 136 -29.78 -46.37 -11.73
CA ALA A 136 -31.05 -46.29 -11.04
C ALA A 136 -32.24 -46.68 -11.94
N GLY A 137 -32.24 -46.25 -13.20
CA GLY A 137 -33.25 -46.64 -14.20
C GLY A 137 -33.30 -48.15 -14.42
N TRP A 138 -32.15 -48.80 -14.60
CA TRP A 138 -32.08 -50.27 -14.77
C TRP A 138 -32.52 -51.04 -13.53
N VAL A 139 -32.11 -50.61 -12.34
CA VAL A 139 -32.51 -51.26 -11.08
C VAL A 139 -34.03 -51.19 -10.90
N LEU A 140 -34.65 -50.03 -11.15
CA LEU A 140 -36.10 -49.85 -11.04
C LEU A 140 -36.86 -50.64 -12.12
N TYR A 141 -36.31 -50.71 -13.34
CA TYR A 141 -36.89 -51.54 -14.41
C TYR A 141 -36.88 -53.02 -14.04
N ILE A 142 -35.75 -53.54 -13.56
CA ILE A 142 -35.60 -54.94 -13.14
C ILE A 142 -36.54 -55.24 -11.96
N PHE A 143 -36.60 -54.36 -10.97
CA PHE A 143 -37.51 -54.49 -9.83
C PHE A 143 -38.99 -54.54 -10.28
N GLY A 144 -39.32 -53.79 -11.33
CA GLY A 144 -40.63 -53.76 -11.96
C GLY A 144 -41.09 -55.04 -12.63
N LEU A 145 -40.16 -55.87 -13.08
CA LEU A 145 -40.47 -57.18 -13.63
C LEU A 145 -41.03 -58.13 -12.56
N TYR A 146 -40.70 -57.91 -11.28
CA TYR A 146 -41.11 -58.76 -10.17
C TYR A 146 -42.28 -58.22 -9.34
N ALA A 147 -42.55 -56.91 -9.40
CA ALA A 147 -43.65 -56.26 -8.69
C ALA A 147 -44.39 -55.27 -9.62
N PRO A 148 -45.49 -55.69 -10.29
CA PRO A 148 -46.18 -54.85 -11.27
C PRO A 148 -46.87 -53.64 -10.61
N GLY A 149 -46.66 -52.45 -11.18
CA GLY A 149 -47.24 -51.18 -10.73
C GLY A 149 -46.91 -50.02 -11.67
N VAL A 150 -47.36 -48.80 -11.36
CA VAL A 150 -47.08 -47.59 -12.17
C VAL A 150 -45.63 -47.12 -12.01
N VAL A 151 -45.09 -47.24 -10.79
CA VAL A 151 -43.73 -46.85 -10.39
C VAL A 151 -42.64 -47.56 -11.21
N PRO A 152 -42.71 -48.87 -11.45
CA PRO A 152 -41.69 -49.56 -12.22
C PRO A 152 -41.87 -49.51 -13.75
N GLY A 153 -43.01 -49.01 -14.24
CA GLY A 153 -43.25 -48.86 -15.68
C GLY A 153 -42.75 -47.52 -16.22
N ILE A 154 -43.12 -46.42 -15.55
CA ILE A 154 -42.94 -45.07 -16.11
C ILE A 154 -41.62 -44.42 -15.61
N ILE A 155 -41.24 -44.64 -14.35
CA ILE A 155 -40.07 -43.98 -13.75
C ILE A 155 -38.75 -44.41 -14.41
N PRO A 156 -38.51 -45.69 -14.73
CA PRO A 156 -37.30 -46.09 -15.45
C PRO A 156 -37.16 -45.41 -16.81
N ILE A 157 -38.28 -45.25 -17.53
CA ILE A 157 -38.30 -44.58 -18.84
C ILE A 157 -37.88 -43.13 -18.67
N ILE A 158 -38.47 -42.41 -17.70
CA ILE A 158 -38.12 -41.01 -17.42
C ILE A 158 -36.63 -40.87 -17.06
N LEU A 159 -36.09 -41.75 -16.20
CA LEU A 159 -34.68 -41.70 -15.79
C LEU A 159 -33.72 -41.99 -16.95
N ILE A 160 -34.04 -42.98 -17.79
CA ILE A 160 -33.22 -43.33 -18.95
C ILE A 160 -33.29 -42.24 -20.02
N THR A 161 -34.46 -41.64 -20.26
CA THR A 161 -34.61 -40.51 -21.18
C THR A 161 -33.85 -39.26 -20.69
N ALA A 162 -33.91 -38.96 -19.39
CA ALA A 162 -33.15 -37.86 -18.80
C ALA A 162 -31.63 -38.10 -18.91
N ALA A 163 -31.17 -39.32 -18.66
CA ALA A 163 -29.77 -39.69 -18.85
C ALA A 163 -29.36 -39.53 -20.32
N ALA A 164 -30.14 -40.04 -21.28
CA ALA A 164 -29.85 -39.91 -22.71
C ALA A 164 -29.78 -38.44 -23.16
N TYR A 165 -30.67 -37.58 -22.65
CA TYR A 165 -30.64 -36.15 -22.94
C TYR A 165 -29.37 -35.46 -22.41
N ILE A 166 -28.98 -35.75 -21.16
CA ILE A 166 -27.74 -35.24 -20.56
C ILE A 166 -26.52 -35.75 -21.37
N GLY A 167 -26.49 -37.03 -21.73
CA GLY A 167 -25.41 -37.60 -22.54
C GLY A 167 -25.30 -36.96 -23.94
N TRP A 168 -26.43 -36.57 -24.55
CA TRP A 168 -26.46 -35.91 -25.86
C TRP A 168 -25.93 -34.48 -25.81
N GLN A 169 -26.32 -33.69 -24.81
CA GLN A 169 -25.90 -32.28 -24.68
C GLN A 169 -24.40 -32.11 -24.45
N TYR A 170 -23.75 -33.13 -23.90
CA TYR A 170 -22.33 -33.08 -23.52
C TYR A 170 -21.47 -34.10 -24.28
N ARG A 171 -21.89 -34.48 -25.49
CA ARG A 171 -21.07 -35.28 -26.39
C ARG A 171 -19.88 -34.41 -26.87
N PRO A 172 -18.64 -34.91 -26.83
CA PRO A 172 -17.48 -34.20 -27.38
C PRO A 172 -17.59 -34.04 -28.90
#